data_AF-A0A0F9ACE6-F1
#
_entry.id   AF-A0A0F9ACE6-F1
#
_cell.length_a   1.000
_cell.length_b   1.000
_cell.length_c   1.000
_cell.angle_alpha   90.00
_cell.angle_beta   90.00
_cell.angle_gamma   90.00
#
_symmetry.space_group_name_H-M   'P 1'
#
loop_
_entity.id
_entity.type
_entity.pdbx_description
1 polymer ?
#
loop_
_entity_poly.entity_id
_entity_poly.type
_entity_poly.pdbx_seq_one_letter_code
_entity_poly.pdbx_strand_id
1 'polypeptide(L)'
;MPEFFVYANSNAAPFVSDSSREFVEASTPKEALRVFRKNYTHPCGLFAAAVYADANAYHKQDKPLVCWLSRKAKKQEENWWRKIKKGEESDA
;
A
#
# COMPACT_ATOMS: atom_id res chain seq x y z
N MET A 1 -15.65 17.74 0.64
CA MET A 1 -14.32 17.26 1.08
C MET A 1 -13.66 16.61 -0.11
N PRO A 2 -12.32 16.62 -0.25
CA PRO A 2 -11.66 15.90 -1.32
C PRO A 2 -11.84 14.39 -1.16
N GLU A 3 -11.99 13.70 -2.29
CA GLU A 3 -11.98 12.24 -2.37
C GLU A 3 -10.56 11.78 -2.72
N PHE A 4 -10.09 10.73 -2.05
CA PHE A 4 -8.77 10.15 -2.29
C PHE A 4 -8.90 8.70 -2.75
N PHE A 5 -8.03 8.29 -3.67
CA PHE A 5 -7.96 6.91 -4.12
C PHE A 5 -6.99 6.11 -3.25
N VAL A 6 -7.47 5.04 -2.62
CA VAL A 6 -6.65 4.16 -1.80
C VAL A 6 -6.48 2.82 -2.50
N TYR A 7 -5.22 2.45 -2.74
CA TYR A 7 -4.83 1.13 -3.22
C TYR A 7 -4.18 0.36 -2.07
N ALA A 8 -4.64 -0.86 -1.81
CA ALA A 8 -4.17 -1.66 -0.70
C ALA A 8 -3.93 -3.11 -1.11
N ASN A 9 -2.95 -3.73 -0.47
CA ASN A 9 -2.67 -5.16 -0.59
C ASN A 9 -2.84 -5.80 0.79
N SER A 10 -3.53 -6.94 0.85
CA SER A 10 -3.57 -7.78 2.04
C SER A 10 -2.22 -8.45 2.27
N ASN A 11 -1.95 -8.93 3.48
CA ASN A 11 -0.92 -9.97 3.61
C ASN A 11 -1.40 -11.16 2.80
N ALA A 12 -0.51 -11.72 1.97
CA ALA A 12 -0.76 -12.98 1.30
C ALA A 12 -1.29 -13.99 2.33
N ALA A 13 -2.56 -14.39 2.18
CA ALA A 13 -2.92 -15.76 2.54
C ALA A 13 -1.97 -16.68 1.75
N PRO A 14 -1.66 -17.90 2.22
CA PRO A 14 -0.60 -18.74 1.65
C PRO A 14 -0.64 -18.99 0.12
N PHE A 15 -1.67 -18.55 -0.60
CA PHE A 15 -1.84 -18.75 -2.04
C PHE A 15 -2.19 -17.51 -2.87
N VAL A 16 -2.80 -16.45 -2.30
CA VAL A 16 -3.21 -15.26 -3.08
C VAL A 16 -3.08 -13.98 -2.23
N SER A 17 -2.37 -12.99 -2.77
CA SER A 17 -2.42 -11.60 -2.28
C SER A 17 -3.63 -10.92 -2.90
N ASP A 18 -4.59 -10.52 -2.08
CA ASP A 18 -5.74 -9.77 -2.57
C ASP A 18 -5.41 -8.27 -2.60
N SER A 19 -5.84 -7.60 -3.65
CA SER A 19 -5.69 -6.16 -3.84
C SER A 19 -7.06 -5.48 -3.68
N SER A 20 -7.16 -4.54 -2.76
CA SER A 20 -8.36 -3.75 -2.54
C SER A 20 -8.17 -2.33 -3.07
N ARG A 21 -9.23 -1.77 -3.67
CA ARG A 21 -9.25 -0.40 -4.21
C ARG A 21 -10.50 0.28 -3.69
N GLU A 22 -10.34 1.43 -3.07
CA GLU A 22 -11.46 2.16 -2.47
C GLU A 22 -11.24 3.67 -2.59
N PHE A 23 -12.34 4.40 -2.78
CA PHE A 23 -12.35 5.86 -2.72
C PHE A 23 -12.79 6.29 -1.32
N VAL A 24 -12.01 7.17 -0.70
CA VAL A 24 -12.24 7.62 0.67
C VAL A 24 -12.29 9.13 0.70
N GLU A 25 -13.44 9.66 1.12
CA GLU A 25 -13.60 11.09 1.40
C GLU A 25 -12.91 11.44 2.72
N ALA A 26 -11.99 12.40 2.70
CA ALA A 26 -11.30 12.88 3.89
C ALA A 26 -10.80 14.30 3.69
N SER A 27 -10.40 14.98 4.75
CA SER A 27 -9.80 16.33 4.61
C SER A 27 -8.34 16.26 4.18
N THR A 28 -7.65 15.14 4.48
CA THR A 28 -6.24 14.94 4.19
C THR A 28 -5.94 13.50 3.73
N PRO A 29 -4.88 13.27 2.94
CA PRO A 29 -4.48 11.92 2.53
C PRO A 29 -4.20 10.99 3.72
N LYS A 30 -3.65 11.54 4.81
CA LYS A 30 -3.35 10.80 6.04
C LYS A 30 -4.61 10.36 6.77
N GLU A 31 -5.65 11.19 6.72
CA GLU A 31 -6.97 10.86 7.27
C GLU A 31 -7.66 9.79 6.42
N ALA A 32 -7.63 9.91 5.08
CA ALA A 32 -8.14 8.88 4.18
C ALA A 32 -7.52 7.50 4.48
N LEU A 33 -6.19 7.46 4.62
CA LEU A 33 -5.46 6.25 5.01
C LEU A 33 -5.91 5.70 6.38
N ARG A 34 -6.15 6.58 7.35
CA ARG A 34 -6.59 6.18 8.70
C ARG A 34 -7.99 5.59 8.68
N VAL A 35 -8.90 6.19 7.91
CA VAL A 35 -10.27 5.72 7.72
C VAL A 35 -10.27 4.37 7.03
N PHE A 36 -9.55 4.25 5.90
CA PHE A 36 -9.38 2.99 5.18
C PHE A 36 -8.87 1.87 6.11
N ARG A 37 -7.79 2.13 6.85
CA ARG A 37 -7.20 1.12 7.76
C ARG A 37 -8.14 0.72 8.91
N LYS A 38 -8.99 1.64 9.38
CA LYS A 38 -9.98 1.35 10.42
C LYS A 38 -11.09 0.44 9.90
N ASN A 39 -11.48 0.62 8.65
CA ASN A 39 -12.55 -0.14 7.99
C ASN A 39 -12.05 -1.43 7.32
N TYR A 40 -10.73 -1.64 7.24
CA TYR A 40 -10.14 -2.81 6.61
C TYR A 40 -10.31 -4.07 7.46
N THR A 41 -11.13 -5.02 6.99
CA THR A 41 -11.56 -6.23 7.73
C THR A 41 -10.96 -7.54 7.21
N HIS A 42 -10.05 -7.49 6.24
CA HIS A 42 -9.51 -8.72 5.64
C HIS A 42 -8.81 -9.62 6.69
N PRO A 43 -9.08 -10.93 6.72
CA PRO A 43 -8.62 -11.84 7.78
C PRO A 43 -7.10 -11.94 7.88
N CYS A 44 -6.41 -11.82 6.75
CA CYS A 44 -4.93 -11.84 6.72
C CYS A 44 -4.31 -10.51 7.14
N GLY A 45 -5.11 -9.47 7.37
CA GLY A 45 -4.65 -8.13 7.70
C GLY A 45 -4.03 -7.40 6.51
N LEU A 46 -3.79 -6.09 6.71
CA LEU A 46 -3.27 -5.19 5.70
C LEU A 46 -1.74 -5.33 5.59
N PHE A 47 -1.21 -5.53 4.39
CA PHE A 47 0.24 -5.57 4.12
C PHE A 47 0.79 -4.20 3.76
N ALA A 48 0.15 -3.51 2.83
CA ALA A 48 0.53 -2.18 2.38
C ALA A 48 -0.72 -1.41 1.92
N ALA A 49 -0.71 -0.10 2.07
CA ALA A 49 -1.71 0.79 1.50
C ALA A 49 -1.03 2.08 1.00
N ALA A 50 -1.44 2.55 -0.17
CA ALA A 50 -0.98 3.78 -0.78
C ALA A 50 -2.19 4.65 -1.14
N VAL A 51 -2.08 5.94 -0.83
CA VAL A 51 -3.11 6.93 -1.13
C VAL A 51 -2.63 7.82 -2.25
N TYR A 52 -3.48 8.00 -3.25
CA TYR A 52 -3.28 8.82 -4.42
C TYR A 52 -4.31 9.94 -4.43
N ALA A 53 -4.02 10.99 -5.20
CA ALA A 53 -4.97 12.08 -5.40
C ALA A 53 -6.26 11.57 -6.06
N ASP A 54 -6.14 10.67 -7.03
CA ASP A 54 -7.24 10.03 -7.73
C ASP A 54 -6.79 8.69 -8.37
N ALA A 55 -7.70 8.00 -9.04
CA ALA A 55 -7.39 6.77 -9.76
C ALA A 55 -6.46 6.98 -10.96
N ASN A 56 -6.46 8.18 -11.58
CA ASN A 56 -5.57 8.47 -12.70
C ASN A 56 -4.12 8.53 -12.24
N ALA A 57 -3.84 9.14 -11.09
CA ALA A 57 -2.51 9.18 -10.48
C ALA A 57 -2.00 7.75 -10.20
N TYR A 58 -2.87 6.84 -9.74
CA TYR A 58 -2.50 5.43 -9.61
C TYR A 58 -2.16 4.79 -10.96
N HIS A 59 -3.01 4.96 -11.99
CA HIS A 59 -2.79 4.37 -13.31
C HIS A 59 -1.58 4.96 -14.06
N LYS A 60 -1.24 6.22 -13.81
CA LYS A 60 -0.04 6.89 -14.32
C LYS A 60 1.23 6.52 -13.57
N GLN A 61 1.13 5.69 -12.53
CA GLN A 61 2.26 5.37 -11.63
C GLN A 61 2.86 6.63 -10.99
N ASP A 62 2.04 7.65 -10.74
CA ASP A 62 2.46 8.84 -10.03
C ASP A 62 2.84 8.52 -8.58
N LYS A 63 3.58 9.44 -7.96
CA LYS A 63 4.02 9.26 -6.58
C LYS A 63 2.81 9.27 -5.64
N PRO A 64 2.64 8.26 -4.78
CA PRO A 64 1.60 8.26 -3.76
C PRO A 64 1.80 9.41 -2.77
N LEU A 65 0.69 10.03 -2.35
CA LEU A 65 0.67 11.14 -1.40
C LEU A 65 1.07 10.67 0.01
N VAL A 66 0.59 9.49 0.40
CA VAL A 66 0.99 8.83 1.64
C VAL A 66 0.97 7.32 1.46
N CYS A 67 1.94 6.65 2.07
CA CYS A 67 2.04 5.20 2.09
C CYS A 67 2.04 4.68 3.51
N TRP A 68 1.51 3.48 3.69
CA TRP A 68 1.60 2.71 4.91
C TRP A 68 2.06 1.29 4.59
N LEU A 69 3.01 0.82 5.38
CA LEU A 69 3.59 -0.51 5.26
C LEU A 69 3.44 -1.23 6.60
N SER A 70 3.01 -2.49 6.54
CA SER A 70 3.04 -3.40 7.67
C SER A 70 4.49 -3.69 8.10
N ARG A 71 4.67 -4.25 9.30
CA ARG A 71 6.01 -4.66 9.77
C ARG A 71 6.66 -5.69 8.83
N LYS A 72 5.86 -6.60 8.26
CA LYS A 72 6.33 -7.59 7.28
C LYS A 72 6.83 -6.90 6.01
N ALA A 73 6.03 -5.98 5.47
CA ALA A 73 6.39 -5.22 4.27
C ALA A 73 7.69 -4.40 4.47
N LYS A 74 7.83 -3.70 5.60
CA LYS A 74 9.05 -2.95 5.93
C LYS A 74 10.30 -3.84 5.99
N LYS A 75 10.17 -5.03 6.60
CA LYS A 75 11.28 -5.98 6.69
C LYS A 75 11.67 -6.54 5.31
N GLN A 76 10.69 -6.77 4.43
CA GLN A 76 10.94 -7.23 3.07
C GLN A 76 11.62 -6.16 2.23
N GLU A 77 11.17 -4.90 2.32
CA GLU A 77 11.82 -3.75 1.69
C GLU A 77 13.27 -3.59 2.17
N GLU A 78 13.51 -3.63 3.49
CA GLU A 78 14.87 -3.53 4.04
C GLU A 78 15.78 -4.65 3.56
N ASN A 79 15.29 -5.90 3.53
CA ASN A 79 16.03 -7.04 3.02
C ASN A 79 16.36 -6.90 1.54
N TRP A 80 15.43 -6.38 0.74
CA TRP A 80 15.63 -6.13 -0.69
C TRP A 80 16.70 -5.07 -0.92
N TRP A 81 16.64 -3.94 -0.21
CA TRP A 81 17.70 -2.91 -0.26
C TRP A 81 19.07 -3.43 0.19
N ARG A 82 19.11 -4.33 1.18
CA ARG A 82 20.35 -4.99 1.60
C ARG A 82 20.93 -5.90 0.52
N LYS A 83 20.10 -6.64 -0.22
CA LYS A 83 20.53 -7.47 -1.35
C LYS A 83 21.07 -6.64 -2.51
N ILE A 84 20.37 -5.55 -2.87
CA ILE A 84 20.84 -4.60 -3.89
C ILE A 84 22.20 -4.03 -3.53
N LYS A 85 22.38 -3.59 -2.27
CA LYS A 85 23.68 -3.09 -1.78
C LYS A 85 24.79 -4.14 -1.80
N LYS A 86 24.44 -5.43 -1.76
CA LYS A 86 25.39 -6.55 -1.89
C LYS A 86 25.63 -6.97 -3.34
N GLY A 87 24.97 -6.36 -4.32
CA GLY A 87 25.11 -6.71 -5.73
C GLY A 87 24.45 -8.04 -6.10
N GLU A 88 23.57 -8.58 -5.25
CA GLU A 88 22.76 -9.75 -5.60
C GLU A 88 21.58 -9.27 -6.45
N GLU A 89 21.79 -9.18 -7.78
CA GLU A 89 20.71 -9.03 -8.77
C GLU A 89 19.67 -10.11 -8.49
N SER A 90 18.52 -9.67 -7.98
CA SER A 90 17.39 -10.55 -7.78
C SER A 90 16.63 -10.58 -9.11
N ASP A 91 17.03 -11.47 -10.01
CA ASP A 91 16.20 -11.92 -11.13
C ASP A 91 14.85 -12.38 -10.56
N ALA A 92 13.81 -11.58 -10.82
CA ALA A 92 12.42 -11.88 -10.50
C ALA A 92 11.56 -11.50 -11.70
#